data_AF-A0A2G8K7V1-F1
#
_entry.id   AF-A0A2G8K7V1-F1
#
_cell.length_a   1.000
_cell.length_b   1.000
_cell.length_c   1.000
_cell.angle_alpha   90.00
_cell.angle_beta   90.00
_cell.angle_gamma   90.00
#
_symmetry.space_group_name_H-M   'P 1'
#
loop_
_entity.id
_entity.type
_entity.pdbx_description
1 polymer ?
#
loop_
_entity_poly.entity_id
_entity_poly.type
_entity_poly.pdbx_seq_one_letter_code
_entity_poly.pdbx_strand_id
1 'polypeptide(L)'
;MPCHNTEVTSLAEIGKYTDEILSYLKSCVSIDSSHTILSVEQTSVHNYIRLFEPLVIQALKQYTVTSSVILQQQVLHLLGQLVQLRVNYCLLDSDQIFLGFILKQFEHMEEGQIRDYQLLIPHIFHFLVMLSHERYHSKAVIALPQIIQLTGGIMASGQRASTHIIPAFRPLVQDLFVVKGQNKSESSKELDIMREVVVSNLLTLIKYHEVLELLVPVLYQAHRESEEKWKRLSRQVVDLLMPLLARQEVDIDTAEALSTLHHLLGTVSPIALRPVDILLKALFLVPCPLASRKSVQRWLALVLVLLCMLTTQSKEETVLSRLKELGLTVDLFVCPEDEEKDKDDDLVTRMPNKPEDIFARLGYILCISPNCRSTFSFFFSLYLFTFVIGPMVFAADHRFCCFQPHGTVHPTQDDGEDDHFLAQEAARLLLYLTHMFKSGAFRKVPLAMSAMLKAASHRCWFSLEQLNSCFVGLIATQPLIVIEWCQLLLIFGCSEKDQWMDFLRTPKRPPLSKSLSQGV
;
A
#
# COMPACT_ATOMS: atom_id res chain seq x y z
N MET A 1 21.69 -35.15 14.39
CA MET A 1 20.33 -35.42 14.92
C MET A 1 19.47 -34.19 14.68
N PRO A 2 18.19 -34.33 14.33
CA PRO A 2 17.39 -33.20 13.88
C PRO A 2 17.06 -32.27 15.06
N CYS A 3 17.31 -30.97 14.89
CA CYS A 3 17.18 -29.88 15.86
C CYS A 3 15.73 -29.56 16.32
N HIS A 4 14.80 -30.51 16.22
CA HIS A 4 13.38 -30.28 16.51
C HIS A 4 12.95 -30.58 17.96
N ASN A 5 13.84 -31.09 18.81
CA ASN A 5 13.44 -31.55 20.15
C ASN A 5 13.65 -30.53 21.28
N THR A 6 14.31 -29.40 21.03
CA THR A 6 14.70 -28.44 22.08
C THR A 6 13.58 -27.49 22.51
N GLU A 7 12.50 -27.35 21.74
CA GLU A 7 11.37 -26.47 22.10
C GLU A 7 10.47 -27.05 23.22
N VAL A 8 10.60 -28.33 23.56
CA VAL A 8 9.67 -29.04 24.48
C VAL A 8 10.34 -29.50 25.79
N THR A 9 11.67 -29.39 25.91
CA THR A 9 12.42 -29.93 27.06
C THR A 9 12.52 -28.97 28.25
N SER A 10 12.30 -29.49 29.46
CA SER A 10 12.39 -28.73 30.70
C SER A 10 13.84 -28.32 31.01
N LEU A 11 14.04 -27.12 31.57
CA LEU A 11 15.37 -26.55 31.90
C LEU A 11 16.25 -27.46 32.77
N ALA A 12 15.64 -28.29 33.62
CA ALA A 12 16.36 -29.21 34.51
C ALA A 12 16.97 -30.40 33.77
N GLU A 13 16.39 -30.82 32.65
CA GLU A 13 16.90 -31.93 31.83
C GLU A 13 18.04 -31.46 30.92
N ILE A 14 17.90 -30.28 30.32
CA ILE A 14 18.92 -29.67 29.46
C ILE A 14 20.19 -29.37 30.29
N GLY A 15 20.01 -28.85 31.50
CA GLY A 15 21.10 -28.48 32.39
C GLY A 15 22.11 -29.59 32.73
N LYS A 16 21.72 -30.87 32.60
CA LYS A 16 22.62 -32.03 32.82
C LYS A 16 23.56 -32.31 31.65
N TYR A 17 23.19 -31.91 30.44
CA TYR A 17 23.94 -32.21 29.22
C TYR A 17 24.60 -30.97 28.59
N THR A 18 24.46 -29.80 29.22
CA THR A 18 24.96 -28.52 28.69
C THR A 18 26.45 -28.56 28.31
N ASP A 19 27.31 -29.13 29.16
CA ASP A 19 28.77 -29.19 28.89
C ASP A 19 29.13 -30.11 27.71
N GLU A 20 28.45 -31.26 27.58
CA GLU A 20 28.66 -32.18 26.46
C GLU A 20 28.14 -31.61 25.15
N ILE A 21 26.95 -30.99 25.17
CA ILE A 21 26.35 -30.30 24.03
C ILE A 21 27.28 -29.16 23.60
N LEU A 22 27.79 -28.35 24.52
CA LEU A 22 28.71 -27.26 24.22
C LEU A 22 30.04 -27.72 23.62
N SER A 23 30.62 -28.80 24.16
CA SER A 23 31.83 -29.39 23.60
C SER A 23 31.61 -29.88 22.16
N TYR A 24 30.47 -30.54 21.91
CA TYR A 24 30.07 -30.98 20.59
C TYR A 24 29.84 -29.81 19.63
N LEU A 25 29.07 -28.81 20.04
CA LEU A 25 28.80 -27.60 19.23
C LEU A 25 30.11 -26.86 18.90
N LYS A 26 31.03 -26.71 19.85
CA LYS A 26 32.35 -26.08 19.63
C LYS A 26 33.17 -26.80 18.56
N SER A 27 33.07 -28.13 18.48
CA SER A 27 33.70 -28.92 17.41
C SER A 27 32.96 -28.83 16.07
N CYS A 28 31.66 -28.54 16.08
CA CYS A 28 30.83 -28.43 14.88
C CYS A 28 30.82 -27.03 14.25
N VAL A 29 31.13 -25.96 15.01
CA VAL A 29 31.22 -24.58 14.47
C VAL A 29 32.21 -24.48 13.30
N SER A 30 33.27 -25.28 13.28
CA SER A 30 34.26 -25.30 12.18
C SER A 30 33.75 -26.00 10.91
N ILE A 31 32.67 -26.79 11.01
CA ILE A 31 32.12 -27.62 9.93
C ILE A 31 30.83 -27.00 9.37
N ASP A 32 29.89 -26.61 10.24
CA ASP A 32 28.62 -25.98 9.87
C ASP A 32 28.18 -24.98 10.94
N SER A 33 28.55 -23.72 10.74
CA SER A 33 28.37 -22.64 11.71
C SER A 33 26.93 -22.13 11.80
N SER A 34 26.14 -22.24 10.73
CA SER A 34 24.79 -21.68 10.65
C SER A 34 23.79 -22.46 11.51
N HIS A 35 23.76 -23.79 11.39
CA HIS A 35 22.85 -24.63 12.17
C HIS A 35 23.27 -24.76 13.65
N THR A 36 24.56 -24.65 13.92
CA THR A 36 25.11 -24.73 15.29
C THR A 36 24.68 -23.52 16.13
N ILE A 37 24.64 -22.31 15.55
CA ILE A 37 24.22 -21.08 16.26
C ILE A 37 22.72 -21.11 16.60
N LEU A 38 21.86 -21.55 15.67
CA LEU A 38 20.42 -21.69 15.90
C LEU A 38 20.08 -22.58 17.11
N SER A 39 20.86 -23.63 17.36
CA SER A 39 20.62 -24.54 18.49
C SER A 39 20.88 -23.90 19.87
N VAL A 40 21.65 -22.82 19.93
CA VAL A 40 21.96 -22.08 21.17
C VAL A 40 20.79 -21.17 21.57
N GLU A 41 20.00 -20.70 20.59
CA GLU A 41 18.91 -19.73 20.77
C GLU A 41 17.73 -20.25 21.63
N GLN A 42 17.58 -21.58 21.77
CA GLN A 42 16.37 -22.20 22.33
C GLN A 42 16.41 -22.48 23.85
N THR A 43 17.51 -22.19 24.56
CA THR A 43 17.64 -22.52 26.00
C THR A 43 17.67 -21.28 26.89
N SER A 44 16.99 -21.26 28.04
CA SER A 44 17.02 -20.10 28.94
C SER A 44 18.34 -20.08 29.74
N VAL A 45 19.21 -19.12 29.41
CA VAL A 45 20.67 -19.22 29.62
C VAL A 45 21.17 -18.67 30.97
N HIS A 46 20.30 -18.14 31.85
CA HIS A 46 20.74 -17.21 32.91
C HIS A 46 21.82 -17.75 33.88
N ASN A 47 21.90 -19.07 34.10
CA ASN A 47 22.93 -19.70 34.94
C ASN A 47 24.11 -20.32 34.16
N TYR A 48 24.01 -20.47 32.84
CA TYR A 48 25.00 -21.12 31.98
C TYR A 48 25.77 -20.14 31.06
N ILE A 49 25.50 -18.83 31.15
CA ILE A 49 26.06 -17.77 30.27
C ILE A 49 27.59 -17.86 30.13
N ARG A 50 28.31 -18.17 31.21
CA ARG A 50 29.79 -18.30 31.19
C ARG A 50 30.31 -19.47 30.35
N LEU A 51 29.52 -20.53 30.20
CA LEU A 51 29.93 -21.70 29.42
C LEU A 51 29.80 -21.46 27.91
N PHE A 52 28.94 -20.52 27.51
CA PHE A 52 28.77 -20.12 26.11
C PHE A 52 29.79 -19.06 25.66
N GLU A 53 30.51 -18.41 26.58
CA GLU A 53 31.48 -17.35 26.28
C GLU A 53 32.49 -17.72 25.18
N PRO A 54 33.13 -18.92 25.18
CA PRO A 54 34.05 -19.30 24.11
C PRO A 54 33.37 -19.46 22.74
N LEU A 55 32.11 -19.90 22.73
CA LEU A 55 31.32 -20.09 21.53
C LEU A 55 30.92 -18.73 20.94
N VAL A 56 30.51 -17.80 21.79
CA VAL A 56 30.16 -16.42 21.42
C VAL A 56 31.39 -15.69 20.86
N ILE A 57 32.55 -15.79 21.53
CA ILE A 57 33.80 -15.19 21.03
C ILE A 57 34.18 -15.78 19.66
N GLN A 58 33.98 -17.09 19.45
CA GLN A 58 34.25 -17.71 18.16
C GLN A 58 33.26 -17.25 17.07
N ALA A 59 31.98 -17.07 17.41
CA ALA A 59 30.98 -16.52 16.51
C ALA A 59 31.30 -15.06 16.10
N LEU A 60 31.73 -14.22 17.06
CA LEU A 60 32.20 -12.85 16.81
C LEU A 60 33.40 -12.82 15.87
N LYS A 61 34.38 -13.70 16.07
CA LYS A 61 35.53 -13.85 15.16
C LYS A 61 35.12 -14.34 13.77
N GLN A 62 34.18 -15.27 13.70
CA GLN A 62 33.73 -15.80 12.41
C GLN A 62 32.97 -14.74 11.60
N TYR A 63 32.23 -13.84 12.26
CA TYR A 63 31.57 -12.71 11.60
C TYR A 63 32.53 -11.81 10.83
N THR A 64 33.72 -11.54 11.38
CA THR A 64 34.70 -10.62 10.77
C THR A 64 35.50 -11.23 9.62
N VAL A 65 35.47 -12.56 9.48
CA VAL A 65 36.23 -13.30 8.45
C VAL A 65 35.31 -13.87 7.36
N THR A 66 34.03 -14.09 7.65
CA THR A 66 33.08 -14.70 6.71
C THR A 66 32.58 -13.73 5.64
N SER A 67 32.22 -14.27 4.47
CA SER A 67 31.45 -13.58 3.43
C SER A 67 29.98 -14.02 3.38
N SER A 68 29.54 -14.91 4.27
CA SER A 68 28.16 -15.41 4.31
C SER A 68 27.26 -14.46 5.09
N VAL A 69 26.32 -13.83 4.39
CA VAL A 69 25.31 -12.92 4.98
C VAL A 69 24.40 -13.67 5.96
N ILE A 70 24.03 -14.91 5.66
CA ILE A 70 23.18 -15.72 6.54
C ILE A 70 23.88 -15.95 7.87
N LEU A 71 25.17 -16.31 7.85
CA LEU A 71 25.93 -16.48 9.09
C LEU A 71 26.02 -15.18 9.89
N GLN A 72 26.27 -14.06 9.21
CA GLN A 72 26.31 -12.74 9.84
C GLN A 72 24.98 -12.38 10.51
N GLN A 73 23.84 -12.67 9.88
CA GLN A 73 22.52 -12.49 10.48
C GLN A 73 22.34 -13.31 11.75
N GLN A 74 22.72 -14.60 11.72
CA GLN A 74 22.60 -15.48 12.88
C GLN A 74 23.45 -15.00 14.05
N VAL A 75 24.68 -14.54 13.79
CA VAL A 75 25.54 -13.96 14.84
C VAL A 75 24.91 -12.68 15.42
N LEU A 76 24.37 -11.77 14.59
CA LEU A 76 23.69 -10.57 15.08
C LEU A 76 22.44 -10.89 15.90
N HIS A 77 21.68 -11.90 15.50
CA HIS A 77 20.50 -12.36 16.22
C HIS A 77 20.88 -12.95 17.59
N LEU A 78 21.89 -13.83 17.64
CA LEU A 78 22.46 -14.36 18.88
C LEU A 78 22.89 -13.23 19.83
N LEU A 79 23.64 -12.24 19.33
CA LEU A 79 24.06 -11.10 20.15
C LEU A 79 22.87 -10.26 20.63
N GLY A 80 21.88 -10.07 19.76
CA GLY A 80 20.64 -9.40 20.12
C GLY A 80 19.92 -10.07 21.28
N GLN A 81 19.80 -11.40 21.24
CA GLN A 81 19.22 -12.18 22.33
C GLN A 81 20.04 -12.08 23.62
N LEU A 82 21.37 -12.15 23.54
CA LEU A 82 22.24 -12.00 24.72
C LEU A 82 22.07 -10.62 25.38
N VAL A 83 21.98 -9.56 24.58
CA VAL A 83 21.71 -8.20 25.07
C VAL A 83 20.33 -8.11 25.73
N GLN A 84 19.29 -8.70 25.12
CA GLN A 84 17.95 -8.75 25.71
C GLN A 84 17.90 -9.53 27.03
N LEU A 85 18.71 -10.58 27.15
CA LEU A 85 18.91 -11.36 28.38
C LEU A 85 19.78 -10.63 29.42
N ARG A 86 20.12 -9.36 29.19
CA ARG A 86 20.92 -8.50 30.08
C ARG A 86 22.35 -9.01 30.30
N VAL A 87 22.91 -9.74 29.32
CA VAL A 87 24.34 -10.03 29.29
C VAL A 87 25.10 -8.75 28.94
N ASN A 88 26.09 -8.40 29.75
CA ASN A 88 26.88 -7.20 29.53
C ASN A 88 27.73 -7.35 28.25
N TYR A 89 27.34 -6.62 27.20
CA TYR A 89 28.03 -6.62 25.90
C TYR A 89 29.53 -6.32 26.01
N CYS A 90 29.94 -5.47 26.95
CA CYS A 90 31.34 -5.07 27.09
C CYS A 90 32.24 -6.19 27.60
N LEU A 91 31.67 -7.28 28.13
CA LEU A 91 32.43 -8.50 28.44
C LEU A 91 32.71 -9.31 27.17
N LEU A 92 31.84 -9.22 26.17
CA LEU A 92 31.96 -9.95 24.91
C LEU A 92 32.86 -9.23 23.91
N ASP A 93 32.83 -7.90 23.91
CA ASP A 93 33.60 -7.04 23.00
C ASP A 93 34.26 -5.87 23.77
N SER A 94 35.20 -6.20 24.66
CA SER A 94 35.85 -5.21 25.54
C SER A 94 36.62 -4.12 24.79
N ASP A 95 37.22 -4.49 23.66
CA ASP A 95 38.04 -3.61 22.82
C ASP A 95 37.22 -2.94 21.69
N GLN A 96 35.90 -3.15 21.65
CA GLN A 96 35.00 -2.65 20.61
C GLN A 96 35.44 -3.01 19.18
N ILE A 97 36.14 -4.14 19.01
CA ILE A 97 36.66 -4.58 17.71
C ILE A 97 35.50 -5.01 16.84
N PHE A 98 34.54 -5.76 17.40
CA PHE A 98 33.38 -6.22 16.66
C PHE A 98 32.46 -5.05 16.28
N LEU A 99 32.16 -4.16 17.23
CA LEU A 99 31.37 -2.97 16.95
C LEU A 99 32.06 -2.07 15.91
N GLY A 100 33.37 -1.85 16.04
CA GLY A 100 34.16 -1.09 15.07
C GLY A 100 34.14 -1.71 13.68
N PHE A 101 34.17 -3.04 13.58
CA PHE A 101 34.04 -3.75 12.31
C PHE A 101 32.67 -3.52 11.67
N ILE A 102 31.57 -3.62 12.43
CA ILE A 102 30.22 -3.32 11.94
C ILE A 102 30.14 -1.87 11.43
N LEU A 103 30.65 -0.90 12.19
CA LEU A 103 30.63 0.50 11.78
C LEU A 103 31.41 0.73 10.48
N LYS A 104 32.54 0.05 10.30
CA LYS A 104 33.32 0.10 9.06
C LYS A 104 32.62 -0.58 7.88
N GLN A 105 31.71 -1.54 8.12
CA GLN A 105 30.92 -2.11 7.03
C GLN A 105 30.04 -1.05 6.35
N PHE A 106 29.61 0.01 7.06
CA PHE A 106 28.80 1.08 6.46
C PHE A 106 29.52 1.85 5.35
N GLU A 107 30.84 2.07 5.45
CA GLU A 107 31.62 2.70 4.38
C GLU A 107 31.51 1.91 3.06
N HIS A 108 31.66 0.59 3.16
CA HIS A 108 31.54 -0.32 2.01
C HIS A 108 30.09 -0.47 1.52
N MET A 109 29.11 -0.29 2.42
CA MET A 109 27.68 -0.30 2.08
C MET A 109 27.27 0.95 1.32
N GLU A 110 27.78 2.12 1.70
CA GLU A 110 27.57 3.38 1.00
C GLU A 110 28.19 3.33 -0.40
N GLU A 111 29.37 2.72 -0.54
CA GLU A 111 30.06 2.50 -1.82
C GLU A 111 29.44 1.37 -2.68
N GLY A 112 28.49 0.59 -2.14
CA GLY A 112 27.80 -0.48 -2.86
C GLY A 112 28.65 -1.72 -3.17
N GLN A 113 29.70 -1.97 -2.40
CA GLN A 113 30.70 -3.01 -2.68
C GLN A 113 30.31 -4.41 -2.16
N ILE A 114 29.35 -4.50 -1.23
CA ILE A 114 28.96 -5.74 -0.57
C ILE A 114 27.78 -6.40 -1.31
N ARG A 115 27.84 -7.71 -1.55
CA ARG A 115 26.73 -8.49 -2.15
C ARG A 115 25.69 -8.87 -1.10
N ASP A 116 24.41 -8.87 -1.48
CA ASP A 116 23.26 -9.33 -0.68
C ASP A 116 23.08 -8.67 0.70
N TYR A 117 23.77 -7.56 0.95
CA TYR A 117 23.73 -6.84 2.22
C TYR A 117 22.36 -6.22 2.55
N GLN A 118 21.45 -6.10 1.57
CA GLN A 118 20.04 -5.74 1.78
C GLN A 118 19.36 -6.59 2.87
N LEU A 119 19.76 -7.85 3.00
CA LEU A 119 19.23 -8.75 4.02
C LEU A 119 19.88 -8.54 5.39
N LEU A 120 21.08 -7.95 5.44
CA LEU A 120 21.86 -7.76 6.66
C LEU A 120 21.50 -6.45 7.39
N ILE A 121 21.20 -5.38 6.64
CA ILE A 121 20.85 -4.05 7.16
C ILE A 121 19.86 -4.08 8.32
N PRO A 122 18.65 -4.70 8.19
CA PRO A 122 17.67 -4.65 9.27
C PRO A 122 18.20 -5.28 10.56
N HIS A 123 19.03 -6.32 10.45
CA HIS A 123 19.65 -7.00 11.59
C HIS A 123 20.73 -6.15 12.24
N ILE A 124 21.58 -5.47 11.45
CA ILE A 124 22.58 -4.53 11.98
C ILE A 124 21.89 -3.39 12.73
N PHE A 125 20.92 -2.72 12.12
CA PHE A 125 20.23 -1.61 12.77
C PHE A 125 19.45 -2.05 14.01
N HIS A 126 18.82 -3.22 13.97
CA HIS A 126 18.17 -3.78 15.14
C HIS A 126 19.17 -3.99 16.29
N PHE A 127 20.33 -4.59 16.00
CA PHE A 127 21.40 -4.78 16.97
C PHE A 127 21.95 -3.46 17.53
N LEU A 128 22.26 -2.48 16.66
CA LEU A 128 22.77 -1.17 17.10
C LEU A 128 21.76 -0.42 17.97
N VAL A 129 20.48 -0.46 17.62
CA VAL A 129 19.40 0.15 18.41
C VAL A 129 19.25 -0.52 19.77
N MET A 130 19.32 -1.85 19.84
CA MET A 130 19.36 -2.55 21.14
C MET A 130 20.55 -2.11 21.98
N LEU A 131 21.73 -2.06 21.36
CA LEU A 131 22.98 -1.67 22.03
C LEU A 131 22.96 -0.22 22.53
N SER A 132 22.16 0.66 21.92
CA SER A 132 22.00 2.06 22.36
C SER A 132 21.40 2.20 23.77
N HIS A 133 20.75 1.16 24.29
CA HIS A 133 20.22 1.12 25.65
C HIS A 133 21.25 0.67 26.69
N GLU A 134 22.32 0.00 26.25
CA GLU A 134 23.35 -0.52 27.15
C GLU A 134 24.34 0.59 27.54
N ARG A 135 24.79 0.53 28.80
CA ARG A 135 25.73 1.49 29.36
C ARG A 135 26.93 0.78 29.96
N TYR A 136 28.12 1.26 29.59
CA TYR A 136 29.38 0.85 30.20
C TYR A 136 29.89 1.97 31.11
N HIS A 137 29.98 1.72 32.42
CA HIS A 137 30.44 2.71 33.41
C HIS A 137 29.78 4.09 33.22
N SER A 138 28.45 4.09 33.00
CA SER A 138 27.60 5.27 32.75
C SER A 138 27.69 5.92 31.36
N LYS A 139 28.56 5.45 30.47
CA LYS A 139 28.60 5.89 29.06
C LYS A 139 27.79 4.94 28.18
N ALA A 140 27.01 5.46 27.24
CA ALA A 140 26.34 4.63 26.24
C ALA A 140 27.39 3.92 25.37
N VAL A 141 27.16 2.65 25.04
CA VAL A 141 28.07 1.88 24.18
C VAL A 141 28.06 2.46 22.76
N ILE A 142 26.88 2.77 22.24
CA ILE A 142 26.67 3.53 21.01
C ILE A 142 25.56 4.55 21.24
N ALA A 143 25.75 5.77 20.74
CA ALA A 143 24.75 6.84 20.91
C ALA A 143 23.69 6.78 19.79
N LEU A 144 22.43 6.98 20.14
CA LEU A 144 21.34 6.98 19.16
C LEU A 144 21.47 8.04 18.04
N PRO A 145 21.98 9.27 18.30
CA PRO A 145 22.27 10.23 17.23
C PRO A 145 23.24 9.70 16.18
N GLN A 146 24.24 8.90 16.59
CA GLN A 146 25.18 8.27 15.67
C GLN A 146 24.47 7.25 14.76
N ILE A 147 23.53 6.48 15.29
CA ILE A 147 22.75 5.51 14.50
C ILE A 147 21.86 6.23 13.47
N ILE A 148 21.25 7.36 13.85
CA ILE A 148 20.48 8.21 12.93
C ILE A 148 21.39 8.83 11.85
N GLN A 149 22.63 9.17 12.19
CA GLN A 149 23.60 9.65 11.20
C GLN A 149 23.95 8.54 10.19
N LEU A 150 24.07 7.29 10.62
CA LEU A 150 24.31 6.15 9.72
C LEU A 150 23.15 5.92 8.75
N THR A 151 21.89 6.06 9.19
CA THR A 151 20.75 6.01 8.24
C THR A 151 20.77 7.17 7.26
N GLY A 152 21.15 8.36 7.70
CA GLY A 152 21.38 9.52 6.83
C GLY A 152 22.48 9.29 5.79
N GLY A 153 23.58 8.63 6.17
CA GLY A 153 24.68 8.26 5.26
C GLY A 153 24.22 7.33 4.14
N ILE A 154 23.53 6.24 4.49
CA ILE A 154 22.92 5.33 3.50
C ILE A 154 21.92 6.07 2.61
N MET A 155 21.11 6.96 3.18
CA MET A 155 20.14 7.73 2.40
C MET A 155 20.81 8.69 1.41
N ALA A 156 21.94 9.30 1.78
CA ALA A 156 22.71 10.19 0.91
C ALA A 156 23.51 9.44 -0.17
N SER A 157 23.85 8.18 0.07
CA SER A 157 24.65 7.35 -0.85
C SER A 157 23.96 6.97 -2.16
N GLY A 158 22.65 7.25 -2.31
CA GLY A 158 21.89 6.95 -3.53
C GLY A 158 21.45 5.49 -3.67
N GLN A 159 21.61 4.69 -2.63
CA GLN A 159 21.13 3.30 -2.59
C GLN A 159 19.59 3.21 -2.67
N ARG A 160 19.08 2.06 -3.13
CA ARG A 160 17.63 1.84 -3.25
C ARG A 160 16.93 1.96 -1.89
N ALA A 161 15.86 2.74 -1.85
CA ALA A 161 15.15 3.03 -0.62
C ALA A 161 14.40 1.83 -0.02
N SER A 162 13.68 1.06 -0.85
CA SER A 162 12.91 -0.12 -0.41
C SER A 162 13.78 -1.21 0.22
N THR A 163 14.98 -1.44 -0.31
CA THR A 163 15.85 -2.53 0.14
C THR A 163 16.87 -2.12 1.21
N HIS A 164 17.28 -0.86 1.25
CA HIS A 164 18.36 -0.42 2.17
C HIS A 164 17.88 0.61 3.18
N ILE A 165 17.26 1.70 2.72
CA ILE A 165 16.98 2.86 3.58
C ILE A 165 15.79 2.57 4.51
N ILE A 166 14.68 2.06 3.98
CA ILE A 166 13.45 1.83 4.75
C ILE A 166 13.63 0.72 5.81
N PRO A 167 14.27 -0.43 5.49
CA PRO A 167 14.57 -1.45 6.50
C PRO A 167 15.47 -0.93 7.64
N ALA A 168 16.38 0.01 7.37
CA ALA A 168 17.21 0.64 8.38
C ALA A 168 16.41 1.53 9.35
N PHE A 169 15.35 2.21 8.86
CA PHE A 169 14.48 3.02 9.69
C PHE A 169 13.52 2.21 10.56
N ARG A 170 13.15 0.97 10.17
CA ARG A 170 12.14 0.17 10.89
C ARG A 170 12.50 -0.06 12.38
N PRO A 171 13.71 -0.52 12.75
CA PRO A 171 14.08 -0.66 14.16
C PRO A 171 14.13 0.69 14.91
N LEU A 172 14.57 1.76 14.25
CA LEU A 172 14.62 3.10 14.84
C LEU A 172 13.22 3.64 15.16
N VAL A 173 12.26 3.47 14.26
CA VAL A 173 10.88 3.92 14.46
C VAL A 173 10.22 3.15 15.60
N GLN A 174 10.41 1.83 15.64
CA GLN A 174 9.91 0.99 16.74
C GLN A 174 10.48 1.44 18.09
N ASP A 175 11.78 1.68 18.18
CA ASP A 175 12.40 2.11 19.42
C ASP A 175 11.96 3.53 19.85
N LEU A 176 12.08 4.51 18.96
CA LEU A 176 11.85 5.91 19.26
C LEU A 176 10.38 6.23 19.56
N PHE A 177 9.44 5.61 18.82
CA PHE A 177 8.02 5.97 18.88
C PHE A 177 7.17 4.93 19.61
N VAL A 178 7.57 3.65 19.63
CA VAL A 178 6.80 2.60 20.33
C VAL A 178 7.37 2.33 21.72
N VAL A 179 8.66 1.98 21.82
CA VAL A 179 9.28 1.62 23.12
C VAL A 179 9.46 2.86 24.00
N LYS A 180 10.28 3.82 23.56
CA LYS A 180 10.49 5.09 24.28
C LYS A 180 9.24 5.99 24.30
N GLY A 181 8.30 5.75 23.37
CA GLY A 181 7.02 6.46 23.34
C GLY A 181 6.07 6.14 24.50
N GLN A 182 6.21 4.96 25.11
CA GLN A 182 5.42 4.57 26.29
C GLN A 182 5.91 5.25 27.58
N ASN A 183 7.20 5.60 27.67
CA ASN A 183 7.83 6.15 28.87
C ASN A 183 7.81 7.69 28.88
N LYS A 184 6.72 8.29 29.39
CA LYS A 184 6.61 9.77 29.53
C LYS A 184 7.74 10.41 30.37
N SER A 185 8.39 9.65 31.25
CA SER A 185 9.47 10.14 32.11
C SER A 185 10.80 10.40 31.40
N GLU A 186 10.99 9.86 30.19
CA GLU A 186 12.24 9.97 29.41
C GLU A 186 12.15 10.99 28.26
N SER A 187 11.14 11.87 28.25
CA SER A 187 11.01 12.95 27.26
C SER A 187 12.09 14.02 27.43
N SER A 188 13.31 13.73 27.01
CA SER A 188 14.39 14.70 26.87
C SER A 188 14.17 15.55 25.61
N LYS A 189 14.53 16.84 25.65
CA LYS A 189 14.56 17.71 24.46
C LYS A 189 15.40 17.11 23.32
N GLU A 190 16.43 16.36 23.67
CA GLU A 190 17.27 15.64 22.69
C GLU A 190 16.50 14.53 21.97
N LEU A 191 15.60 13.82 22.67
CA LEU A 191 14.75 12.79 22.10
C LEU A 191 13.74 13.38 21.10
N ASP A 192 13.19 14.55 21.41
CA ASP A 192 12.30 15.27 20.48
C ASP A 192 13.04 15.66 19.19
N ILE A 193 14.26 16.21 19.30
CA ILE A 193 15.10 16.55 18.13
C ILE A 193 15.37 15.30 17.27
N MET A 194 15.76 14.18 17.91
CA MET A 194 15.99 12.93 17.19
C MET A 194 14.75 12.42 16.47
N ARG A 195 13.58 12.48 17.12
CA ARG A 195 12.29 12.11 16.51
C ARG A 195 11.96 13.00 15.32
N GLU A 196 12.14 14.31 15.43
CA GLU A 196 11.89 15.25 14.33
C GLU A 196 12.78 14.97 13.11
N VAL A 197 14.07 14.67 13.33
CA VAL A 197 14.99 14.30 12.23
C VAL A 197 14.52 13.02 11.53
N VAL A 198 14.13 11.99 12.30
CA VAL A 198 13.62 10.74 11.72
C VAL A 198 12.32 10.97 10.95
N VAL A 199 11.38 11.74 11.49
CA VAL A 199 10.13 12.09 10.79
C VAL A 199 10.42 12.85 9.50
N SER A 200 11.32 13.84 9.54
CA SER A 200 11.72 14.59 8.34
C SER A 200 12.25 13.65 7.25
N ASN A 201 13.16 12.73 7.60
CA ASN A 201 13.70 11.76 6.65
C ASN A 201 12.62 10.83 6.09
N LEU A 202 11.72 10.30 6.93
CA LEU A 202 10.59 9.47 6.48
C LEU A 202 9.69 10.24 5.50
N LEU A 203 9.37 11.50 5.78
CA LEU A 203 8.51 12.30 4.92
C LEU A 203 9.10 12.54 3.52
N THR A 204 10.44 12.56 3.37
CA THR A 204 11.07 12.62 2.04
C THR A 204 10.92 11.32 1.23
N LEU A 205 10.62 10.20 1.91
CA LEU A 205 10.47 8.87 1.34
C LEU A 205 8.98 8.44 1.28
N ILE A 206 8.05 9.35 1.51
CA ILE A 206 6.61 9.07 1.65
C ILE A 206 5.96 8.39 0.42
N LYS A 207 6.63 8.40 -0.73
CA LYS A 207 6.17 7.71 -1.95
C LYS A 207 6.17 6.17 -1.84
N TYR A 208 6.93 5.59 -0.92
CA TYR A 208 7.02 4.15 -0.72
C TYR A 208 5.98 3.69 0.32
N HIS A 209 5.25 2.59 0.04
CA HIS A 209 4.18 2.14 0.94
C HIS A 209 4.69 1.66 2.31
N GLU A 210 5.90 1.12 2.37
CA GLU A 210 6.54 0.69 3.63
C GLU A 210 6.81 1.89 4.55
N VAL A 211 7.02 3.08 3.99
CA VAL A 211 7.15 4.32 4.78
C VAL A 211 5.79 4.73 5.33
N LEU A 212 4.71 4.54 4.58
CA LEU A 212 3.35 4.77 5.07
C LEU A 212 3.05 3.89 6.30
N GLU A 213 3.51 2.63 6.28
CA GLU A 213 3.44 1.71 7.42
C GLU A 213 4.21 2.25 8.64
N LEU A 214 5.43 2.76 8.43
CA LEU A 214 6.24 3.35 9.49
C LEU A 214 5.68 4.66 10.06
N LEU A 215 4.92 5.43 9.26
CA LEU A 215 4.31 6.69 9.71
C LEU A 215 3.10 6.47 10.63
N VAL A 216 2.44 5.31 10.59
CA VAL A 216 1.31 4.96 11.46
C VAL A 216 1.68 5.03 12.95
N PRO A 217 2.69 4.29 13.46
CA PRO A 217 3.08 4.38 14.87
C PRO A 217 3.61 5.77 15.25
N VAL A 218 4.22 6.50 14.31
CA VAL A 218 4.67 7.89 14.52
C VAL A 218 3.46 8.81 14.79
N LEU A 219 2.41 8.72 13.98
CA LEU A 219 1.18 9.51 14.18
C LEU A 219 0.45 9.12 15.46
N TYR A 220 0.41 7.83 15.78
CA TYR A 220 -0.19 7.34 17.04
C TYR A 220 0.54 7.91 18.25
N GLN A 221 1.89 7.91 18.21
CA GLN A 221 2.69 8.50 19.27
C GLN A 221 2.51 10.02 19.35
N ALA A 222 2.47 10.73 18.22
CA ALA A 222 2.20 12.16 18.20
C ALA A 222 0.85 12.48 18.86
N HIS A 223 -0.19 11.66 18.61
CA HIS A 223 -1.51 11.81 19.24
C HIS A 223 -1.47 11.62 20.75
N ARG A 224 -0.67 10.66 21.24
CA ARG A 224 -0.48 10.42 22.68
C ARG A 224 0.29 11.53 23.40
N GLU A 225 1.19 12.20 22.71
CA GLU A 225 2.02 13.28 23.26
C GLU A 225 1.26 14.60 23.37
N SER A 226 0.75 15.11 22.24
CA SER A 226 -0.08 16.30 22.24
C SER A 226 -0.98 16.38 21.01
N GLU A 227 -2.20 16.86 21.23
CA GLU A 227 -3.18 17.03 20.15
C GLU A 227 -2.68 18.01 19.07
N GLU A 228 -1.91 19.02 19.47
CA GLU A 228 -1.33 20.00 18.55
C GLU A 228 -0.22 19.40 17.67
N LYS A 229 0.70 18.61 18.23
CA LYS A 229 1.73 17.89 17.45
C LYS A 229 1.06 16.96 16.44
N TRP A 230 0.05 16.19 16.87
CA TRP A 230 -0.70 15.30 16.00
C TRP A 230 -1.40 16.02 14.85
N LYS A 231 -2.08 17.14 15.12
CA LYS A 231 -2.74 17.95 14.08
C LYS A 231 -1.73 18.48 13.06
N ARG A 232 -0.60 19.02 13.52
CA ARG A 232 0.46 19.56 12.67
C ARG A 232 1.09 18.48 11.79
N LEU A 233 1.49 17.36 12.39
CA LEU A 233 2.08 16.24 11.65
C LEU A 233 1.08 15.61 10.67
N SER A 234 -0.18 15.42 11.09
CA SER A 234 -1.26 14.94 10.21
C SER A 234 -1.43 15.82 8.98
N ARG A 235 -1.41 17.15 9.17
CA ARG A 235 -1.51 18.11 8.05
C ARG A 235 -0.32 18.01 7.12
N GLN A 236 0.89 17.93 7.67
CA GLN A 236 2.12 17.77 6.89
C GLN A 236 2.10 16.48 6.05
N VAL A 237 1.69 15.35 6.64
CA VAL A 237 1.54 14.06 5.94
C VAL A 237 0.55 14.18 4.79
N VAL A 238 -0.65 14.74 5.04
CA VAL A 238 -1.70 14.90 4.01
C VAL A 238 -1.26 15.85 2.90
N ASP A 239 -0.65 16.99 3.22
CA ASP A 239 -0.24 18.00 2.24
C ASP A 239 0.88 17.48 1.31
N LEU A 240 1.75 16.59 1.80
CA LEU A 240 2.78 15.93 1.00
C LEU A 240 2.24 14.73 0.20
N LEU A 241 1.39 13.91 0.82
CA LEU A 241 0.90 12.66 0.24
C LEU A 241 -0.14 12.89 -0.87
N MET A 242 -1.08 13.82 -0.69
CA MET A 242 -2.18 14.02 -1.63
C MET A 242 -1.72 14.40 -3.06
N PRO A 243 -0.75 15.32 -3.25
CA PRO A 243 -0.22 15.62 -4.58
C PRO A 243 0.48 14.42 -5.24
N LEU A 244 1.25 13.64 -4.47
CA LEU A 244 1.95 12.45 -4.98
C LEU A 244 0.97 11.37 -5.42
N LEU A 245 -0.08 11.16 -4.62
CA LEU A 245 -1.20 10.29 -4.93
C LEU A 245 -1.89 10.71 -6.24
N ALA A 246 -2.21 11.99 -6.38
CA ALA A 246 -2.86 12.53 -7.57
C ALA A 246 -1.98 12.40 -8.85
N ARG A 247 -0.66 12.36 -8.70
CA ARG A 247 0.31 12.10 -9.78
C ARG A 247 0.66 10.62 -9.98
N GLN A 248 0.08 9.71 -9.20
CA GLN A 248 0.38 8.27 -9.21
C GLN A 248 1.85 7.91 -8.90
N GLU A 249 2.54 8.78 -8.17
CA GLU A 249 3.95 8.60 -7.80
C GLU A 249 4.14 7.72 -6.55
N VAL A 250 3.05 7.36 -5.87
CA VAL A 250 3.06 6.49 -4.69
C VAL A 250 2.91 5.03 -5.11
N ASP A 251 3.76 4.16 -4.59
CA ASP A 251 3.81 2.73 -4.92
C ASP A 251 2.68 1.97 -4.21
N ILE A 252 1.48 1.95 -4.81
CA ILE A 252 0.28 1.28 -4.27
C ILE A 252 -0.12 0.15 -5.22
N ASP A 253 0.84 -0.73 -5.49
CA ASP A 253 0.68 -1.79 -6.48
C ASP A 253 0.10 -3.08 -5.87
N THR A 254 -0.08 -3.14 -4.54
CA THR A 254 -0.52 -4.34 -3.83
C THR A 254 -1.70 -4.06 -2.90
N ALA A 255 -2.46 -5.12 -2.59
CA ALA A 255 -3.57 -5.03 -1.63
C ALA A 255 -3.11 -4.60 -0.22
N GLU A 256 -1.90 -5.00 0.18
CA GLU A 256 -1.30 -4.59 1.44
C GLU A 256 -0.97 -3.09 1.43
N ALA A 257 -0.34 -2.58 0.37
CA ALA A 257 -0.05 -1.16 0.22
C ALA A 257 -1.32 -0.29 0.29
N LEU A 258 -2.40 -0.73 -0.38
CA LEU A 258 -3.69 -0.05 -0.32
C LEU A 258 -4.31 -0.07 1.10
N SER A 259 -4.20 -1.20 1.80
CA SER A 259 -4.66 -1.33 3.19
C SER A 259 -3.87 -0.40 4.12
N THR A 260 -2.56 -0.34 3.96
CA THR A 260 -1.68 0.57 4.71
C THR A 260 -2.03 2.03 4.47
N LEU A 261 -2.33 2.42 3.23
CA LEU A 261 -2.79 3.77 2.92
C LEU A 261 -4.13 4.11 3.61
N HIS A 262 -5.10 3.19 3.56
CA HIS A 262 -6.37 3.36 4.29
C HIS A 262 -6.12 3.50 5.80
N HIS A 263 -5.24 2.66 6.36
CA HIS A 263 -4.92 2.71 7.78
C HIS A 263 -4.26 4.03 8.16
N LEU A 264 -3.27 4.50 7.38
CA LEU A 264 -2.60 5.78 7.59
C LEU A 264 -3.59 6.94 7.57
N LEU A 265 -4.43 7.05 6.54
CA LEU A 265 -5.43 8.12 6.45
C LEU A 265 -6.57 7.98 7.48
N GLY A 266 -6.79 6.79 8.03
CA GLY A 266 -7.65 6.59 9.20
C GLY A 266 -7.03 7.11 10.50
N THR A 267 -5.69 7.18 10.58
CA THR A 267 -4.95 7.62 11.79
C THR A 267 -4.68 9.13 11.85
N VAL A 268 -4.71 9.82 10.70
CA VAL A 268 -4.52 11.28 10.66
C VAL A 268 -5.67 12.02 11.32
N SER A 269 -5.39 13.23 11.80
CA SER A 269 -6.43 14.10 12.36
C SER A 269 -7.49 14.45 11.30
N PRO A 270 -8.80 14.37 11.63
CA PRO A 270 -9.87 14.80 10.72
C PRO A 270 -9.74 16.24 10.22
N ILE A 271 -9.06 17.10 11.00
CA ILE A 271 -8.80 18.50 10.62
C ILE A 271 -7.78 18.59 9.49
N ALA A 272 -6.83 17.65 9.40
CA ALA A 272 -5.85 17.63 8.32
C ALA A 272 -6.51 17.40 6.95
N LEU A 273 -7.62 16.66 6.92
CA LEU A 273 -8.43 16.37 5.75
C LEU A 273 -9.50 17.45 5.45
N ARG A 274 -9.55 18.52 6.27
CA ARG A 274 -10.49 19.64 6.11
C ARG A 274 -9.74 20.95 5.80
N PRO A 275 -10.22 21.79 4.87
CA PRO A 275 -11.39 21.56 4.01
C PRO A 275 -11.16 20.40 3.03
N VAL A 276 -12.24 19.77 2.56
CA VAL A 276 -12.17 18.60 1.66
C VAL A 276 -11.60 18.92 0.28
N ASP A 277 -11.26 20.18 0.01
CA ASP A 277 -10.73 20.67 -1.26
C ASP A 277 -9.55 19.87 -1.77
N ILE A 278 -8.61 19.50 -0.88
CA ILE A 278 -7.43 18.74 -1.28
C ILE A 278 -7.82 17.34 -1.76
N LEU A 279 -8.82 16.72 -1.13
CA LEU A 279 -9.37 15.42 -1.53
C LEU A 279 -10.16 15.54 -2.83
N LEU A 280 -10.97 16.58 -3.00
CA LEU A 280 -11.72 16.82 -4.23
C LEU A 280 -10.76 17.10 -5.40
N LYS A 281 -9.79 17.98 -5.22
CA LYS A 281 -8.78 18.25 -6.25
C LYS A 281 -8.02 16.99 -6.65
N ALA A 282 -7.61 16.16 -5.68
CA ALA A 282 -6.95 14.89 -5.97
C ALA A 282 -7.87 13.88 -6.67
N LEU A 283 -9.15 13.82 -6.30
CA LEU A 283 -10.12 12.89 -6.90
C LEU A 283 -10.46 13.27 -8.34
N PHE A 284 -10.70 14.56 -8.59
CA PHE A 284 -11.11 15.06 -9.91
C PHE A 284 -9.93 15.34 -10.85
N LEU A 285 -8.68 15.30 -10.37
CA LEU A 285 -7.51 15.31 -11.24
C LEU A 285 -7.36 13.92 -11.87
N VAL A 286 -7.75 13.79 -13.14
CA VAL A 286 -7.52 12.54 -13.88
C VAL A 286 -6.03 12.44 -14.21
N PRO A 287 -5.33 11.37 -13.79
CA PRO A 287 -3.92 11.21 -14.10
C PRO A 287 -3.71 11.05 -15.61
N CYS A 288 -2.81 11.84 -16.17
CA CYS A 288 -2.46 11.79 -17.58
C CYS A 288 -1.08 11.12 -17.76
N PRO A 289 -0.93 10.13 -18.66
CA PRO A 289 -1.94 9.26 -19.26
C PRO A 289 -2.10 7.94 -18.48
N LEU A 290 -3.34 7.46 -18.35
CA LEU A 290 -3.71 6.10 -17.90
C LEU A 290 -3.35 5.05 -18.98
N ALA A 291 -2.11 5.09 -19.47
CA ALA A 291 -1.64 4.29 -20.61
C ALA A 291 -1.22 2.87 -20.21
N SER A 292 -0.96 2.62 -18.92
CA SER A 292 -0.52 1.32 -18.42
C SER A 292 -1.48 0.78 -17.37
N ARG A 293 -1.51 -0.54 -17.26
CA ARG A 293 -2.25 -1.28 -16.23
C ARG A 293 -1.96 -0.77 -14.82
N LYS A 294 -0.68 -0.60 -14.48
CA LYS A 294 -0.24 -0.09 -13.16
C LYS A 294 -0.75 1.33 -12.90
N SER A 295 -0.78 2.18 -13.92
CA SER A 295 -1.36 3.52 -13.80
C SER A 295 -2.87 3.46 -13.50
N VAL A 296 -3.63 2.61 -14.19
CA VAL A 296 -5.06 2.43 -13.91
C VAL A 296 -5.29 1.90 -12.50
N GLN A 297 -4.51 0.92 -12.07
CA GLN A 297 -4.58 0.35 -10.73
C GLN A 297 -4.30 1.40 -9.64
N ARG A 298 -3.19 2.14 -9.73
CA ARG A 298 -2.86 3.22 -8.77
C ARG A 298 -3.93 4.31 -8.73
N TRP A 299 -4.55 4.62 -9.87
CA TRP A 299 -5.67 5.57 -9.90
C TRP A 299 -6.95 5.00 -9.26
N LEU A 300 -7.27 3.73 -9.50
CA LEU A 300 -8.43 3.09 -8.88
C LEU A 300 -8.25 3.00 -7.35
N ALA A 301 -7.06 2.64 -6.88
CA ALA A 301 -6.63 2.72 -5.48
C ALA A 301 -6.86 4.12 -4.90
N LEU A 302 -6.44 5.17 -5.61
CA LEU A 302 -6.66 6.56 -5.22
C LEU A 302 -8.15 6.89 -5.07
N VAL A 303 -8.95 6.58 -6.09
CA VAL A 303 -10.39 6.84 -6.09
C VAL A 303 -11.07 6.14 -4.92
N LEU A 304 -10.76 4.86 -4.68
CA LEU A 304 -11.26 4.09 -3.56
C LEU A 304 -11.00 4.77 -2.22
N VAL A 305 -9.75 5.14 -1.97
CA VAL A 305 -9.31 5.77 -0.72
C VAL A 305 -9.97 7.13 -0.53
N LEU A 306 -9.98 7.98 -1.56
CA LEU A 306 -10.54 9.32 -1.46
C LEU A 306 -12.05 9.29 -1.29
N LEU A 307 -12.75 8.41 -2.00
CA LEU A 307 -14.18 8.21 -1.78
C LEU A 307 -14.44 7.70 -0.36
N CYS A 308 -13.66 6.75 0.15
CA CYS A 308 -13.71 6.28 1.54
C CYS A 308 -13.59 7.44 2.54
N MET A 309 -12.57 8.28 2.36
CA MET A 309 -12.34 9.44 3.23
C MET A 309 -13.45 10.49 3.13
N LEU A 310 -13.93 10.78 1.92
CA LEU A 310 -14.99 11.78 1.70
C LEU A 310 -16.30 11.39 2.38
N THR A 311 -16.72 10.12 2.30
CA THR A 311 -17.98 9.70 2.95
C THR A 311 -17.85 9.55 4.45
N THR A 312 -16.67 9.14 4.94
CA THR A 312 -16.45 8.91 6.37
C THR A 312 -16.28 10.24 7.12
N GLN A 313 -15.59 11.21 6.51
CA GLN A 313 -15.19 12.45 7.19
C GLN A 313 -16.11 13.64 6.92
N SER A 314 -16.96 13.60 5.88
CA SER A 314 -17.78 14.72 5.45
C SER A 314 -19.19 14.34 5.04
N LYS A 315 -20.14 15.24 5.29
CA LYS A 315 -21.52 15.10 4.82
C LYS A 315 -21.62 15.43 3.34
N GLU A 316 -22.54 14.78 2.63
CA GLU A 316 -22.82 15.03 1.21
C GLU A 316 -23.00 16.53 0.91
N GLU A 317 -23.75 17.26 1.73
CA GLU A 317 -24.01 18.68 1.48
C GLU A 317 -22.75 19.55 1.54
N THR A 318 -21.83 19.22 2.45
CA THR A 318 -20.53 19.90 2.55
C THR A 318 -19.69 19.60 1.33
N VAL A 319 -19.65 18.35 0.88
CA VAL A 319 -18.92 17.94 -0.33
C VAL A 319 -19.46 18.67 -1.56
N LEU A 320 -20.78 18.68 -1.76
CA LEU A 320 -21.41 19.35 -2.90
C LEU A 320 -21.24 20.88 -2.85
N SER A 321 -21.28 21.50 -1.66
CA SER A 321 -21.03 22.94 -1.49
C SER A 321 -19.59 23.30 -1.83
N ARG A 322 -18.60 22.53 -1.36
CA ARG A 322 -17.19 22.76 -1.70
C ARG A 322 -16.91 22.51 -3.18
N LEU A 323 -17.52 21.48 -3.76
CA LEU A 323 -17.43 21.23 -5.20
C LEU A 323 -17.94 22.44 -6.01
N LYS A 324 -19.05 23.04 -5.56
CA LYS A 324 -19.58 24.29 -6.12
C LYS A 324 -18.62 25.46 -6.01
N GLU A 325 -18.05 25.67 -4.83
CA GLU A 325 -17.16 26.80 -4.56
C GLU A 325 -15.81 26.69 -5.27
N LEU A 326 -15.30 25.47 -5.47
CA LEU A 326 -14.07 25.22 -6.22
C LEU A 326 -14.26 25.38 -7.73
N GLY A 327 -15.50 25.46 -8.22
CA GLY A 327 -15.78 25.53 -9.66
C GLY A 327 -15.32 24.29 -10.43
N LEU A 328 -15.09 23.17 -9.72
CA LEU A 328 -14.76 21.89 -10.33
C LEU A 328 -16.02 21.37 -11.03
N THR A 329 -16.19 21.82 -12.26
CA THR A 329 -17.22 21.36 -13.18
C THR A 329 -16.50 20.52 -14.24
N VAL A 330 -17.04 19.33 -14.49
CA VAL A 330 -16.56 18.51 -15.61
C VAL A 330 -17.18 19.12 -16.85
N ASP A 331 -16.40 19.82 -17.67
CA ASP A 331 -16.80 20.07 -19.05
C ASP A 331 -16.79 18.74 -19.78
N LEU A 332 -17.95 18.11 -19.77
CA LEU A 332 -18.20 16.88 -20.49
C LEU A 332 -18.01 17.16 -21.96
N PHE A 333 -16.96 16.58 -22.53
CA PHE A 333 -16.91 16.45 -23.97
C PHE A 333 -18.14 15.66 -24.39
N VAL A 334 -19.01 16.38 -25.09
CA VAL A 334 -19.96 15.88 -26.07
C VAL A 334 -19.23 14.80 -26.85
N CYS A 335 -19.74 13.57 -26.84
CA CYS A 335 -19.44 12.62 -27.90
C CYS A 335 -19.70 13.41 -29.19
N PRO A 336 -18.70 13.73 -30.04
CA PRO A 336 -18.90 14.68 -31.11
C PRO A 336 -20.13 14.22 -31.88
N GLU A 337 -21.20 15.02 -31.81
CA GLU A 337 -22.22 14.95 -32.85
C GLU A 337 -21.45 15.41 -34.08
N ASP A 338 -20.89 14.46 -34.82
CA ASP A 338 -20.54 14.70 -36.20
C ASP A 338 -21.86 15.14 -36.85
N GLU A 339 -22.03 16.45 -37.05
CA GLU A 339 -23.04 17.01 -37.92
C GLU A 339 -22.74 16.63 -39.39
N GLU A 340 -22.54 15.34 -39.69
CA GLU A 340 -22.50 14.85 -41.05
C GLU A 340 -23.32 13.57 -41.15
N LYS A 341 -24.50 13.77 -41.74
CA LYS A 341 -25.31 12.75 -42.41
C LYS A 341 -24.42 11.67 -43.02
N ASP A 342 -24.55 10.43 -42.59
CA ASP A 342 -24.72 9.36 -43.56
C ASP A 342 -25.47 8.15 -43.01
N LYS A 343 -26.10 7.47 -43.97
CA LYS A 343 -27.10 6.42 -43.83
C LYS A 343 -26.50 5.12 -43.32
N ASP A 344 -27.33 4.33 -42.64
CA ASP A 344 -27.22 2.87 -42.48
C ASP A 344 -25.79 2.34 -42.38
N ASP A 345 -25.16 2.52 -41.22
CA ASP A 345 -24.06 1.65 -40.81
C ASP A 345 -24.07 1.49 -39.28
N ASP A 346 -23.84 0.26 -38.82
CA ASP A 346 -24.17 -0.24 -37.49
C ASP A 346 -23.69 0.66 -36.33
N LEU A 347 -24.65 1.10 -35.50
CA LEU A 347 -24.47 1.80 -34.22
C LEU A 347 -23.62 1.04 -33.18
N VAL A 348 -23.22 -0.20 -33.49
CA VAL A 348 -22.37 -1.07 -32.65
C VAL A 348 -20.87 -0.83 -32.90
N THR A 349 -20.49 -0.12 -33.96
CA THR A 349 -19.10 -0.12 -34.47
C THR A 349 -18.23 1.09 -34.09
N ARG A 350 -18.69 1.98 -33.20
CA ARG A 350 -17.90 3.14 -32.74
C ARG A 350 -17.52 3.05 -31.25
N MET A 351 -17.06 1.88 -30.81
CA MET A 351 -16.16 1.88 -29.65
C MET A 351 -14.85 2.59 -30.06
N PRO A 352 -14.20 3.37 -29.19
CA PRO A 352 -12.77 3.60 -29.33
C PRO A 352 -12.11 2.22 -29.29
N ASN A 353 -11.75 1.69 -30.46
CA ASN A 353 -11.18 0.35 -30.63
C ASN A 353 -9.81 0.21 -29.94
N LYS A 354 -9.29 1.29 -29.35
CA LYS A 354 -8.01 1.33 -28.64
C LYS A 354 -8.19 1.92 -27.24
N PRO A 355 -7.63 1.26 -26.22
CA PRO A 355 -7.64 1.75 -24.84
C PRO A 355 -6.99 3.13 -24.69
N GLU A 356 -5.92 3.35 -25.46
CA GLU A 356 -5.15 4.60 -25.51
C GLU A 356 -6.03 5.81 -25.88
N ASP A 357 -7.06 5.64 -26.71
CA ASP A 357 -7.94 6.74 -27.12
C ASP A 357 -8.90 7.16 -26.00
N ILE A 358 -9.36 6.21 -25.17
CA ILE A 358 -10.20 6.51 -23.99
C ILE A 358 -9.35 7.28 -22.98
N PHE A 359 -8.16 6.75 -22.66
CA PHE A 359 -7.28 7.31 -21.64
C PHE A 359 -6.55 8.59 -22.06
N ALA A 360 -6.20 8.75 -23.33
CA ALA A 360 -5.69 10.01 -23.86
C ALA A 360 -6.76 11.09 -23.85
N ARG A 361 -8.00 10.78 -24.27
CA ARG A 361 -9.11 11.74 -24.23
C ARG A 361 -9.53 12.09 -22.80
N LEU A 362 -9.46 11.14 -21.85
CA LEU A 362 -9.68 11.39 -20.41
C LEU A 362 -8.70 12.44 -19.85
N GLY A 363 -7.49 12.54 -20.41
CA GLY A 363 -6.47 13.49 -19.99
C GLY A 363 -6.65 14.94 -20.47
N TYR A 364 -7.51 15.19 -21.47
CA TYR A 364 -7.70 16.53 -22.04
C TYR A 364 -8.81 17.36 -21.37
N ILE A 365 -9.36 16.92 -20.24
CA ILE A 365 -10.65 17.44 -19.76
C ILE A 365 -10.55 17.97 -18.33
N LEU A 366 -10.12 19.22 -18.25
CA LEU A 366 -10.45 20.10 -17.13
C LEU A 366 -10.65 21.51 -17.70
N CYS A 367 -11.76 21.71 -18.40
CA CYS A 367 -12.27 23.04 -18.67
C CYS A 367 -13.36 23.36 -17.65
N ILE A 368 -13.23 24.53 -17.03
CA ILE A 368 -14.20 25.09 -16.09
C ILE A 368 -15.20 25.87 -16.93
N SER A 369 -16.41 25.34 -17.15
CA SER A 369 -17.51 26.14 -17.71
C SER A 369 -18.43 26.62 -16.59
N PRO A 370 -18.57 27.94 -16.41
CA PRO A 370 -19.45 28.50 -15.38
C PRO A 370 -20.96 28.36 -15.67
N ASN A 371 -21.38 27.69 -16.76
CA ASN A 371 -22.73 27.83 -17.31
C ASN A 371 -23.59 26.56 -17.45
N CYS A 372 -23.22 25.41 -16.86
CA CYS A 372 -24.12 24.25 -16.88
C CYS A 372 -25.25 24.40 -15.83
N ARG A 373 -26.52 24.35 -16.29
CA ARG A 373 -27.73 24.36 -15.44
C ARG A 373 -27.91 23.11 -14.56
N SER A 374 -27.00 22.14 -14.62
CA SER A 374 -27.09 20.87 -13.89
C SER A 374 -26.65 21.02 -12.43
N THR A 375 -27.25 20.25 -11.51
CA THR A 375 -26.87 20.25 -10.09
C THR A 375 -25.49 19.62 -9.86
N PHE A 376 -24.76 20.02 -8.81
CA PHE A 376 -23.48 19.39 -8.43
C PHE A 376 -23.60 17.89 -8.11
N SER A 377 -24.77 17.44 -7.67
CA SER A 377 -25.05 16.00 -7.52
C SER A 377 -25.06 15.26 -8.87
N PHE A 378 -25.51 15.91 -9.95
CA PHE A 378 -25.46 15.36 -11.30
C PHE A 378 -24.01 15.24 -11.78
N PHE A 379 -23.19 16.27 -11.58
CA PHE A 379 -21.77 16.23 -11.94
C PHE A 379 -21.02 15.12 -11.22
N PHE A 380 -21.22 14.98 -9.91
CA PHE A 380 -20.54 13.93 -9.15
C PHE A 380 -21.02 12.54 -9.57
N SER A 381 -22.31 12.37 -9.86
CA SER A 381 -22.86 11.12 -10.41
C SER A 381 -22.24 10.78 -11.76
N LEU A 382 -22.09 11.78 -12.61
CA LEU A 382 -21.54 11.60 -13.93
C LEU A 382 -20.05 11.28 -13.92
N TYR A 383 -19.28 11.89 -13.01
CA TYR A 383 -17.90 11.50 -12.73
C TYR A 383 -17.82 10.03 -12.30
N LEU A 384 -18.62 9.62 -11.30
CA LEU A 384 -18.64 8.23 -10.84
C LEU A 384 -19.01 7.25 -11.95
N PHE A 385 -19.98 7.59 -12.79
CA PHE A 385 -20.42 6.71 -13.87
C PHE A 385 -19.43 6.66 -15.04
N THR A 386 -19.06 7.83 -15.56
CA THR A 386 -18.27 7.94 -16.80
C THR A 386 -16.77 7.79 -16.55
N PHE A 387 -16.26 8.40 -15.49
CA PHE A 387 -14.82 8.49 -15.24
C PHE A 387 -14.33 7.44 -14.27
N VAL A 388 -15.20 6.85 -13.44
CA VAL A 388 -14.82 5.82 -12.48
C VAL A 388 -15.25 4.44 -12.95
N ILE A 389 -16.56 4.17 -13.07
CA ILE A 389 -17.09 2.84 -13.42
C ILE A 389 -16.68 2.43 -14.84
N GLY A 390 -16.83 3.30 -15.84
CA GLY A 390 -16.50 2.97 -17.23
C GLY A 390 -15.06 2.47 -17.42
N PRO A 391 -14.03 3.28 -17.08
CA PRO A 391 -12.64 2.87 -17.20
C PRO A 391 -12.28 1.65 -16.33
N MET A 392 -12.87 1.52 -15.14
CA MET A 392 -12.66 0.36 -14.27
C MET A 392 -13.16 -0.94 -14.92
N VAL A 393 -14.36 -0.94 -15.49
CA VAL A 393 -14.92 -2.14 -16.17
C VAL A 393 -14.11 -2.49 -17.42
N PHE A 394 -13.69 -1.47 -18.16
CA PHE A 394 -12.87 -1.66 -19.34
C PHE A 394 -11.49 -2.23 -19.01
N ALA A 395 -10.89 -1.78 -17.89
CA ALA A 395 -9.62 -2.32 -17.41
C ALA A 395 -9.75 -3.72 -16.79
N ALA A 396 -10.92 -4.07 -16.27
CA ALA A 396 -11.22 -5.38 -15.71
C ALA A 396 -11.47 -6.47 -16.79
N ASP A 397 -11.76 -6.09 -18.04
CA ASP A 397 -11.91 -7.03 -19.17
C ASP A 397 -10.53 -7.55 -19.63
N HIS A 398 -10.31 -8.87 -19.55
CA HIS A 398 -9.06 -9.51 -19.95
C HIS A 398 -8.66 -9.27 -21.42
N ARG A 399 -9.59 -8.85 -22.29
CA ARG A 399 -9.26 -8.41 -23.67
C ARG A 399 -8.33 -7.18 -23.69
N PHE A 400 -8.31 -6.40 -22.62
CA PHE A 400 -7.36 -5.32 -22.37
C PHE A 400 -5.94 -5.82 -22.06
N CYS A 401 -5.82 -6.93 -21.33
CA CYS A 401 -4.55 -7.48 -20.87
C CYS A 401 -3.67 -8.03 -22.02
N CYS A 402 -4.26 -8.31 -23.18
CA CYS A 402 -3.56 -8.80 -24.36
C CYS A 402 -3.06 -7.69 -25.31
N PHE A 403 -3.31 -6.41 -25.02
CA PHE A 403 -2.96 -5.30 -25.90
C PHE A 403 -1.72 -4.55 -25.40
N GLN A 404 -0.52 -5.07 -25.71
CA GLN A 404 0.72 -4.29 -25.67
C GLN A 404 0.98 -3.67 -27.06
N PRO A 405 1.49 -2.41 -27.15
CA PRO A 405 1.70 -1.74 -28.44
C PRO A 405 2.75 -2.40 -29.35
N HIS A 406 3.53 -3.37 -28.85
CA HIS A 406 4.53 -4.10 -29.61
C HIS A 406 4.40 -5.61 -29.36
N GLY A 407 4.10 -6.36 -30.42
CA GLY A 407 3.75 -7.78 -30.40
C GLY A 407 4.89 -8.72 -30.00
N THR A 408 5.26 -8.73 -28.73
CA THR A 408 6.05 -9.80 -28.11
C THR A 408 5.22 -10.45 -27.01
N VAL A 409 4.49 -11.50 -27.37
CA VAL A 409 3.83 -12.39 -26.41
C VAL A 409 4.91 -13.21 -25.72
N HIS A 410 5.35 -12.76 -24.55
CA HIS A 410 5.87 -13.64 -23.52
C HIS A 410 4.99 -13.43 -22.29
N PRO A 411 4.19 -14.43 -21.88
CA PRO A 411 3.54 -14.39 -20.58
C PRO A 411 4.66 -14.44 -19.55
N THR A 412 4.93 -13.31 -18.91
CA THR A 412 5.75 -13.30 -17.70
C THR A 412 4.91 -13.92 -16.58
N GLN A 413 5.51 -14.80 -15.77
CA GLN A 413 4.84 -15.50 -14.67
C GLN A 413 4.17 -14.57 -13.63
N ASP A 414 4.38 -13.26 -13.73
CA ASP A 414 3.93 -12.20 -12.82
C ASP A 414 2.55 -11.61 -13.18
N ASP A 415 2.05 -11.82 -14.41
CA ASP A 415 0.83 -11.15 -14.90
C ASP A 415 -0.47 -11.63 -14.22
N GLY A 416 -0.45 -12.79 -13.57
CA GLY A 416 -1.62 -13.41 -12.94
C GLY A 416 -2.01 -12.84 -11.57
N GLU A 417 -1.04 -12.38 -10.78
CA GLU A 417 -1.33 -11.74 -9.47
C GLU A 417 -1.90 -10.33 -9.66
N ASP A 418 -1.39 -9.59 -10.64
CA ASP A 418 -1.86 -8.25 -11.02
C ASP A 418 -3.29 -8.27 -11.63
N ASP A 419 -3.69 -9.37 -12.27
CA ASP A 419 -5.08 -9.65 -12.73
C ASP A 419 -6.06 -9.76 -11.57
N HIS A 420 -5.66 -10.46 -10.51
CA HIS A 420 -6.53 -10.64 -9.37
C HIS A 420 -6.73 -9.34 -8.58
N PHE A 421 -5.67 -8.55 -8.41
CA PHE A 421 -5.75 -7.35 -7.59
C PHE A 421 -6.61 -6.25 -8.23
N LEU A 422 -6.44 -5.95 -9.53
CA LEU A 422 -7.27 -4.96 -10.22
C LEU A 422 -8.75 -5.33 -10.18
N ALA A 423 -9.08 -6.61 -10.41
CA ALA A 423 -10.45 -7.12 -10.29
C ALA A 423 -10.99 -6.99 -8.85
N GLN A 424 -10.13 -7.19 -7.85
CA GLN A 424 -10.50 -7.02 -6.46
C GLN A 424 -10.79 -5.54 -6.12
N GLU A 425 -9.98 -4.60 -6.60
CA GLU A 425 -10.22 -3.16 -6.43
C GLU A 425 -11.53 -2.72 -7.10
N ALA A 426 -11.74 -3.21 -8.32
CA ALA A 426 -12.97 -3.07 -9.08
C ALA A 426 -14.21 -3.53 -8.27
N ALA A 427 -14.19 -4.75 -7.74
CA ALA A 427 -15.28 -5.27 -6.93
C ALA A 427 -15.49 -4.45 -5.65
N ARG A 428 -14.40 -4.07 -4.96
CA ARG A 428 -14.44 -3.23 -3.75
C ARG A 428 -15.05 -1.87 -4.04
N LEU A 429 -14.76 -1.27 -5.19
CA LEU A 429 -15.32 0.01 -5.60
C LEU A 429 -16.83 -0.07 -5.77
N LEU A 430 -17.32 -1.06 -6.53
CA LEU A 430 -18.76 -1.22 -6.74
C LEU A 430 -19.51 -1.52 -5.43
N LEU A 431 -18.94 -2.39 -4.58
CA LEU A 431 -19.48 -2.66 -3.25
C LEU A 431 -19.53 -1.39 -2.38
N TYR A 432 -18.47 -0.57 -2.44
CA TYR A 432 -18.41 0.69 -1.72
C TYR A 432 -19.46 1.69 -2.22
N LEU A 433 -19.64 1.82 -3.53
CA LEU A 433 -20.71 2.64 -4.12
C LEU A 433 -22.09 2.14 -3.71
N THR A 434 -22.32 0.83 -3.72
CA THR A 434 -23.55 0.19 -3.23
C THR A 434 -23.83 0.60 -1.78
N HIS A 435 -22.83 0.52 -0.90
CA HIS A 435 -22.96 0.94 0.49
C HIS A 435 -23.21 2.46 0.62
N MET A 436 -22.48 3.29 -0.12
CA MET A 436 -22.64 4.75 -0.15
C MET A 436 -24.08 5.14 -0.52
N PHE A 437 -24.68 4.48 -1.52
CA PHE A 437 -26.04 4.76 -1.97
C PHE A 437 -27.11 4.19 -1.04
N LYS A 438 -26.89 3.01 -0.44
CA LYS A 438 -27.87 2.39 0.48
C LYS A 438 -27.87 2.99 1.89
N SER A 439 -26.71 3.42 2.39
CA SER A 439 -26.57 3.98 3.74
C SER A 439 -27.35 5.29 3.93
N GLY A 440 -27.73 5.96 2.83
CA GLY A 440 -28.42 7.24 2.87
C GLY A 440 -27.52 8.41 3.30
N ALA A 441 -26.20 8.19 3.38
CA ALA A 441 -25.20 9.24 3.63
C ALA A 441 -25.08 10.19 2.43
N PHE A 442 -25.26 9.66 1.21
CA PHE A 442 -25.31 10.41 -0.05
C PHE A 442 -26.64 10.11 -0.74
N ARG A 443 -27.63 11.00 -0.63
CA ARG A 443 -28.98 10.82 -1.21
C ARG A 443 -29.13 11.52 -2.55
N LYS A 444 -28.53 12.71 -2.70
CA LYS A 444 -28.68 13.54 -3.91
C LYS A 444 -27.91 12.93 -5.09
N VAL A 445 -26.75 12.31 -4.83
CA VAL A 445 -25.94 11.63 -5.85
C VAL A 445 -26.67 10.45 -6.49
N PRO A 446 -27.07 9.38 -5.78
CA PRO A 446 -27.74 8.24 -6.43
C PRO A 446 -29.03 8.63 -7.13
N LEU A 447 -29.81 9.58 -6.60
CA LEU A 447 -31.01 10.08 -7.28
C LEU A 447 -30.68 10.78 -8.61
N ALA A 448 -29.62 11.58 -8.65
CA ALA A 448 -29.16 12.22 -9.87
C ALA A 448 -28.61 11.20 -10.87
N MET A 449 -27.90 10.16 -10.39
CA MET A 449 -27.46 9.04 -11.22
C MET A 449 -28.65 8.28 -11.83
N SER A 450 -29.67 7.91 -11.05
CA SER A 450 -30.88 7.25 -11.55
C SER A 450 -31.62 8.09 -12.59
N ALA A 451 -31.73 9.41 -12.37
CA ALA A 451 -32.36 10.31 -13.31
C ALA A 451 -31.55 10.43 -14.61
N MET A 452 -30.22 10.51 -14.51
CA MET A 452 -29.30 10.55 -15.65
C MET A 452 -29.40 9.29 -16.51
N LEU A 453 -29.41 8.11 -15.89
CA LEU A 453 -29.52 6.83 -16.59
C LEU A 453 -30.87 6.65 -17.31
N LYS A 454 -31.97 7.10 -16.68
CA LYS A 454 -33.32 7.02 -17.27
C LYS A 454 -33.58 8.06 -18.36
N ALA A 455 -32.89 9.19 -18.32
CA ALA A 455 -33.06 10.27 -19.29
C ALA A 455 -32.35 10.01 -20.63
N ALA A 456 -31.74 8.83 -20.83
CA ALA A 456 -30.96 8.46 -22.01
C ALA A 456 -30.03 9.60 -22.47
N SER A 457 -29.43 10.32 -21.52
CA SER A 457 -28.75 11.57 -21.84
C SER A 457 -27.50 11.31 -22.67
N HIS A 458 -27.45 11.85 -23.89
CA HIS A 458 -26.29 11.82 -24.83
C HIS A 458 -25.00 12.48 -24.30
N ARG A 459 -24.93 12.80 -23.00
CA ARG A 459 -23.82 13.52 -22.35
C ARG A 459 -22.85 12.62 -21.59
N CYS A 460 -23.11 11.32 -21.53
CA CYS A 460 -22.19 10.35 -20.93
C CYS A 460 -21.29 9.77 -22.03
N TRP A 461 -20.02 9.49 -21.73
CA TRP A 461 -19.14 8.83 -22.70
C TRP A 461 -19.53 7.38 -22.94
N PHE A 462 -20.09 6.73 -21.92
CA PHE A 462 -20.61 5.38 -22.01
C PHE A 462 -22.13 5.43 -21.89
N SER A 463 -22.82 4.76 -22.81
CA SER A 463 -24.24 4.46 -22.61
C SER A 463 -24.41 3.35 -21.59
N LEU A 464 -25.57 3.29 -20.94
CA LEU A 464 -25.89 2.19 -20.02
C LEU A 464 -25.83 0.83 -20.72
N GLU A 465 -26.26 0.77 -21.98
CA GLU A 465 -26.26 -0.44 -22.81
C GLU A 465 -24.84 -0.91 -23.15
N GLN A 466 -23.93 0.03 -23.45
CA GLN A 466 -22.51 -0.27 -23.67
C GLN A 466 -21.85 -0.84 -22.41
N LEU A 467 -22.07 -0.23 -21.24
CA LEU A 467 -21.53 -0.75 -19.99
C LEU A 467 -22.10 -2.12 -19.64
N ASN A 468 -23.42 -2.30 -19.79
CA ASN A 468 -24.05 -3.59 -19.56
C ASN A 468 -23.44 -4.68 -20.45
N SER A 469 -23.16 -4.38 -21.72
CA SER A 469 -22.48 -5.30 -22.64
C SER A 469 -21.08 -5.69 -22.14
N CYS A 470 -20.30 -4.74 -21.60
CA CYS A 470 -19.01 -5.03 -21.00
C CYS A 470 -19.15 -5.93 -19.75
N PHE A 471 -20.08 -5.62 -18.84
CA PHE A 471 -20.33 -6.45 -17.65
C PHE A 471 -20.82 -7.86 -17.98
N VAL A 472 -21.63 -8.03 -19.03
CA VAL A 472 -22.04 -9.36 -19.52
C VAL A 472 -20.82 -10.17 -19.98
N GLY A 473 -19.84 -9.51 -20.61
CA GLY A 473 -18.55 -10.12 -20.97
C GLY A 473 -17.75 -10.65 -19.78
N LEU A 474 -17.89 -10.03 -18.61
CA LEU A 474 -17.20 -10.40 -17.38
C LEU A 474 -17.85 -11.58 -16.61
N ILE A 475 -19.04 -12.04 -17.02
CA ILE A 475 -19.78 -13.11 -16.31
C ILE A 475 -18.94 -14.38 -16.12
N ALA A 476 -18.15 -14.74 -17.14
CA ALA A 476 -17.38 -15.99 -17.13
C ALA A 476 -16.08 -15.89 -16.30
N THR A 477 -15.51 -14.69 -16.18
CA THR A 477 -14.18 -14.48 -15.57
C THR A 477 -14.27 -13.88 -14.18
N GLN A 478 -15.21 -12.95 -13.96
CA GLN A 478 -15.31 -12.12 -12.75
C GLN A 478 -16.78 -11.94 -12.29
N PRO A 479 -17.45 -13.02 -11.85
CA PRO A 479 -18.88 -12.98 -11.52
C PRO A 479 -19.22 -12.06 -10.34
N LEU A 480 -18.28 -11.84 -9.40
CA LEU A 480 -18.50 -10.94 -8.26
C LEU A 480 -18.72 -9.48 -8.70
N ILE A 481 -17.93 -8.99 -9.63
CA ILE A 481 -18.06 -7.63 -10.19
C ILE A 481 -19.44 -7.47 -10.86
N VAL A 482 -19.88 -8.49 -11.59
CA VAL A 482 -21.18 -8.48 -12.26
C VAL A 482 -22.34 -8.47 -11.26
N ILE A 483 -22.25 -9.24 -10.17
CA ILE A 483 -23.29 -9.25 -9.12
C ILE A 483 -23.39 -7.87 -8.46
N GLU A 484 -22.25 -7.23 -8.14
CA GLU A 484 -22.25 -5.88 -7.58
C GLU A 484 -22.81 -4.84 -8.56
N TRP A 485 -22.54 -4.98 -9.86
CA TRP A 485 -23.16 -4.14 -10.89
C TRP A 485 -24.68 -4.32 -10.96
N CYS A 486 -25.16 -5.56 -10.98
CA CYS A 486 -26.59 -5.85 -10.93
C CYS A 486 -27.25 -5.23 -9.69
N GLN A 487 -26.57 -5.24 -8.54
CA GLN A 487 -27.07 -4.60 -7.34
C GLN A 487 -27.19 -3.07 -7.49
N LEU A 488 -26.22 -2.43 -8.14
CA LEU A 488 -26.28 -1.00 -8.47
C LEU A 488 -27.43 -0.70 -9.45
N LEU A 489 -27.63 -1.51 -10.49
CA LEU A 489 -28.77 -1.35 -11.42
C LEU A 489 -30.11 -1.38 -10.70
N LEU A 490 -30.28 -2.28 -9.72
CA LEU A 490 -31.48 -2.33 -8.89
C LEU A 490 -31.65 -1.06 -8.05
N ILE A 491 -30.59 -0.53 -7.46
CA ILE A 491 -30.62 0.75 -6.73
C ILE A 491 -31.06 1.91 -7.64
N PHE A 492 -30.60 1.91 -8.90
CA PHE A 492 -30.98 2.96 -9.86
C PHE A 492 -32.40 2.79 -10.43
N GLY A 493 -33.02 1.64 -10.17
CA GLY A 493 -34.33 1.28 -10.72
C GLY A 493 -34.29 0.99 -12.23
N CYS A 494 -33.12 0.59 -12.74
CA CYS A 494 -32.94 0.10 -14.10
C CYS A 494 -33.44 -1.36 -14.16
N SER A 495 -34.72 -1.52 -14.53
CA SER A 495 -35.43 -2.81 -14.51
C SER A 495 -35.90 -3.26 -15.90
N GLU A 496 -35.26 -2.75 -16.95
CA GLU A 496 -35.62 -3.10 -18.32
C GLU A 496 -35.40 -4.58 -18.60
N LYS A 497 -36.49 -5.26 -18.98
CA LYS A 497 -36.54 -6.72 -19.10
C LYS A 497 -35.46 -7.27 -20.04
N ASP A 498 -35.21 -6.59 -21.15
CA ASP A 498 -34.25 -7.05 -22.17
C ASP A 498 -32.81 -7.06 -21.64
N GLN A 499 -32.43 -6.06 -20.84
CA GLN A 499 -31.10 -5.98 -20.21
C GLN A 499 -30.88 -7.11 -19.18
N TRP A 500 -31.89 -7.38 -18.35
CA TRP A 500 -31.80 -8.45 -17.35
C TRP A 500 -31.82 -9.86 -17.97
N MET A 501 -32.45 -10.04 -19.13
CA MET A 501 -32.45 -11.33 -19.82
C MET A 501 -31.05 -11.75 -20.28
N ASP A 502 -30.21 -10.80 -20.68
CA ASP A 502 -28.84 -11.07 -21.11
C ASP A 502 -27.94 -11.46 -19.92
N PHE A 503 -28.07 -10.79 -18.77
CA PHE A 503 -27.38 -11.18 -17.53
C PHE A 503 -27.81 -12.56 -17.01
N LEU A 504 -29.11 -12.86 -17.05
CA LEU A 504 -29.68 -14.11 -16.57
C LEU A 504 -29.57 -15.26 -17.58
N ARG A 505 -29.07 -14.99 -18.80
CA ARG A 505 -29.04 -15.92 -19.94
C ARG A 505 -30.39 -16.61 -20.19
N THR A 506 -31.50 -15.92 -19.91
CA THR A 506 -32.83 -16.48 -20.13
C THR A 506 -33.12 -16.56 -21.63
N PRO A 507 -33.57 -17.71 -22.14
CA PRO A 507 -33.83 -17.86 -23.56
C PRO A 507 -34.92 -16.87 -24.00
N LYS A 508 -34.61 -16.03 -25.00
CA LYS A 508 -35.58 -15.13 -25.63
C LYS A 508 -36.71 -16.00 -26.18
N ARG A 509 -37.92 -15.90 -25.61
CA ARG A 509 -39.10 -16.58 -26.18
C ARG A 509 -39.27 -16.07 -27.61
N PRO A 510 -39.36 -16.95 -28.63
CA PRO A 510 -39.63 -16.49 -29.99
C PRO A 510 -40.92 -15.67 -29.97
N PRO A 511 -40.99 -14.57 -30.75
CA PRO A 511 -42.24 -13.84 -30.88
C PRO A 511 -43.30 -14.84 -31.32
N LEU A 512 -44.45 -14.85 -30.63
CA LEU A 512 -45.60 -15.65 -31.04
C LEU A 512 -45.96 -15.22 -32.47
N SER A 513 -45.46 -15.97 -33.44
CA SER A 513 -45.84 -15.83 -34.83
C SER A 513 -47.35 -15.94 -34.89
N LYS A 514 -48.00 -14.90 -35.42
CA LYS A 514 -49.40 -14.94 -35.85
C LYS A 514 -49.55 -16.08 -36.85
N SER A 515 -49.84 -17.27 -36.37
CA SER A 515 -50.24 -18.40 -37.19
C SER A 515 -51.33 -19.13 -36.44
N LEU A 516 -52.58 -18.83 -36.84
CA LEU A 516 -53.78 -19.68 -36.83
C LEU A 516 -55.04 -18.80 -36.79
N SER A 517 -55.28 -18.06 -37.87
CA SER A 517 -56.64 -17.74 -38.31
C SER A 517 -56.64 -17.41 -39.81
N GLN A 518 -56.22 -18.36 -40.64
CA GLN A 518 -56.75 -18.50 -41.99
C GLN A 518 -57.14 -19.97 -42.15
N GLY A 519 -58.42 -20.20 -41.92
CA GLY A 519 -59.13 -21.43 -42.24
C GLY A 519 -60.54 -21.05 -42.60
N VAL A 520 -60.75 -20.64 -43.86
CA VAL A 520 -61.84 -21.06 -44.76
C VAL A 520 -61.28 -21.00 -46.18
#